data_AF-A0A350PH92-F1
#
_entry.id   AF-A0A350PH92-F1
#
_cell.length_a   1.000
_cell.length_b   1.000
_cell.length_c   1.000
_cell.angle_alpha   90.00
_cell.angle_beta   90.00
_cell.angle_gamma   90.00
#
_symmetry.space_group_name_H-M   'P 1'
#
loop_
_entity.id
_entity.type
_entity.pdbx_description
1 polymer ?
#
loop_
_entity_poly.entity_id
_entity_poly.type
_entity_poly.pdbx_seq_one_letter_code
_entity_poly.pdbx_strand_id
1 'polypeptide(L)'
;MRHFLLDTAKTINDLTALQDYSFAITVVNADLQESELSNILTNFPKPVPDQPKDVVATAGDRAVQLSWAANDSAYFDYYYVYSGLDGFGVFANDTLYGYNNTSLVISGLENDQIYQFYVIAVNRFGQESSFPEKITAIPTSAYEEEEVTLPSLINGISSWADTDNDGDLDLLITGQEGDDEDPQTLLLTNDGIGELTNSDQTFEGVANSTVFWFDIDQNGYVDLVLSGESATGPVTKVYLNSEGTFTDSGFSLPGFEDGIVSPSDYDSDGDIDFLAAGTVDGNPQTSLIKNMGSGIFEPVAFGFAGFSMPAASWGDANADGKPDLFITGADSDGNIDAILYMNLGNDSFVASESVFQGVINGTVAFTDFDLDTDQDVLITGYTDAAETNLFTGFYENTGTGFDLFYSTNSNQSDKRKVGG
;
A
#
# COMPACT_ATOMS: atom_id res chain seq x y z
N MET A 1 41.78 -44.17 32.17
CA MET A 1 42.99 -44.34 31.35
C MET A 1 44.14 -43.62 32.05
N ARG A 2 45.36 -44.18 32.10
CA ARG A 2 46.52 -43.48 32.68
C ARG A 2 47.35 -42.85 31.57
N HIS A 3 47.74 -41.61 31.78
CA HIS A 3 48.54 -40.84 30.83
C HIS A 3 49.79 -40.33 31.55
N PHE A 4 50.97 -40.62 31.01
CA PHE A 4 52.20 -40.01 31.51
C PHE A 4 52.31 -38.56 31.01
N LEU A 5 52.77 -37.69 31.90
CA LEU A 5 53.07 -36.29 31.62
C LEU A 5 54.55 -36.04 31.91
N LEU A 6 55.20 -35.25 31.05
CA LEU A 6 56.54 -34.69 31.28
C LEU A 6 56.48 -33.16 31.47
N ASP A 7 55.26 -32.60 31.47
CA ASP A 7 54.96 -31.18 31.56
C ASP A 7 53.83 -30.96 32.57
N THR A 8 53.56 -29.71 32.92
CA THR A 8 52.54 -29.27 33.88
C THR A 8 51.12 -29.23 33.31
N ALA A 9 50.95 -29.52 32.01
CA ALA A 9 49.65 -29.55 31.34
C ALA A 9 49.56 -30.72 30.33
N LYS A 10 48.34 -31.19 30.08
CA LYS A 10 48.04 -32.15 29.01
C LYS A 10 46.63 -31.96 28.49
N THR A 11 46.51 -31.83 27.18
CA THR A 11 45.22 -31.90 26.48
C THR A 11 44.84 -33.36 26.28
N ILE A 12 43.64 -33.74 26.70
CA ILE A 12 43.04 -35.04 26.41
C ILE A 12 42.10 -34.84 25.22
N ASN A 13 42.55 -35.27 24.05
CA ASN A 13 41.72 -35.34 22.85
C ASN A 13 40.89 -36.64 22.87
N ASP A 14 39.91 -36.74 21.97
CA ASP A 14 39.12 -37.96 21.74
C ASP A 14 38.20 -38.40 22.90
N LEU A 15 37.76 -37.44 23.72
CA LEU A 15 36.64 -37.69 24.63
C LEU A 15 35.35 -37.90 23.82
N THR A 16 34.57 -38.91 24.20
CA THR A 16 33.25 -39.15 23.60
C THR A 16 32.28 -38.09 24.11
N ALA A 17 31.56 -37.44 23.18
CA ALA A 17 30.54 -36.45 23.55
C ALA A 17 29.43 -37.09 24.39
N LEU A 18 28.82 -36.29 25.27
CA LEU A 18 27.73 -36.68 26.18
C LEU A 18 28.11 -37.80 27.18
N GLN A 19 29.40 -37.91 27.49
CA GLN A 19 29.91 -38.81 28.51
C GLN A 19 30.57 -38.02 29.63
N ASP A 20 30.28 -38.38 30.88
CA ASP A 20 30.95 -37.81 32.05
C ASP A 20 32.38 -38.33 32.17
N TYR A 21 33.33 -37.40 32.27
CA TYR A 21 34.72 -37.71 32.56
C TYR A 21 35.15 -37.08 33.87
N SER A 22 35.99 -37.78 34.61
CA SER A 22 36.64 -37.31 35.82
C SER A 22 38.15 -37.41 35.67
N PHE A 23 38.86 -36.35 36.05
CA PHE A 23 40.31 -36.23 35.91
C PHE A 23 40.93 -35.94 37.27
N ALA A 24 42.03 -36.63 37.57
CA ALA A 24 42.91 -36.36 38.70
C ALA A 24 44.34 -36.70 38.31
N ILE A 25 45.31 -36.03 38.94
CA ILE A 25 46.74 -36.20 38.69
C ILE A 25 47.38 -36.79 39.95
N THR A 26 48.40 -37.63 39.74
CA THR A 26 49.30 -38.12 40.79
C THR A 26 50.74 -37.89 40.35
N VAL A 27 51.66 -37.74 41.30
CA VAL A 27 53.11 -37.68 41.03
C VAL A 27 53.71 -39.05 41.31
N VAL A 28 54.58 -39.52 40.40
CA VAL A 28 55.28 -40.80 40.53
C VAL A 28 56.76 -40.54 40.78
N ASN A 29 57.32 -41.13 41.84
CA ASN A 29 58.75 -40.99 42.17
C ASN A 29 59.63 -41.99 41.38
N ALA A 30 60.95 -41.92 41.55
CA ALA A 30 61.92 -42.77 40.86
C ALA A 30 61.77 -44.28 41.18
N ASP A 31 61.16 -44.61 42.32
CA ASP A 31 60.87 -45.99 42.76
C ASP A 31 59.48 -46.47 42.32
N LEU A 32 58.81 -45.73 41.42
CA LEU A 32 57.48 -45.99 40.89
C LEU A 32 56.35 -45.95 41.93
N GLN A 33 56.53 -45.20 43.02
CA GLN A 33 55.46 -44.95 44.00
C GLN A 33 54.65 -43.71 43.62
N GLU A 34 53.32 -43.82 43.69
CA GLU A 34 52.38 -42.75 43.37
C GLU A 34 51.96 -41.97 44.62
N SER A 35 51.72 -40.67 44.49
CA SER A 35 51.09 -39.85 45.54
C SER A 35 49.59 -40.11 45.62
N GLU A 36 48.94 -39.56 46.66
CA GLU A 36 47.48 -39.35 46.66
C GLU A 36 47.04 -38.56 45.42
N LEU A 37 45.77 -38.76 45.03
CA LEU A 37 45.18 -38.04 43.91
C LEU A 37 45.04 -36.55 44.22
N SER A 38 45.19 -35.72 43.20
CA SER A 38 44.74 -34.32 43.23
C SER A 38 43.22 -34.23 43.44
N ASN A 39 42.71 -33.01 43.56
CA ASN A 39 41.28 -32.75 43.40
C ASN A 39 40.76 -33.34 42.07
N ILE A 40 39.55 -33.91 42.12
CA ILE A 40 38.88 -34.46 40.95
C ILE A 40 38.19 -33.32 40.21
N LEU A 41 38.45 -33.20 38.91
CA LEU A 41 37.74 -32.31 38.00
C LEU A 41 36.80 -33.12 37.13
N THR A 42 35.56 -32.66 36.98
CA THR A 42 34.57 -33.27 36.09
C THR A 42 34.44 -32.48 34.79
N ASN A 43 34.26 -33.16 33.67
CA ASN A 43 33.97 -32.54 32.38
C ASN A 43 32.91 -33.34 31.63
N PHE A 44 31.97 -32.63 30.98
CA PHE A 44 30.92 -33.21 30.14
C PHE A 44 31.02 -32.58 28.74
N PRO A 45 31.78 -33.19 27.82
CA PRO A 45 31.95 -32.66 26.47
C PRO A 45 30.63 -32.65 25.70
N LYS A 46 30.26 -31.50 25.15
CA LYS A 46 29.09 -31.35 24.27
C LYS A 46 29.51 -31.59 22.81
N PRO A 47 28.67 -32.24 21.98
CA PRO A 47 28.96 -32.38 20.55
C PRO A 47 28.93 -31.00 19.88
N VAL A 48 29.70 -30.85 18.80
CA VAL A 48 29.66 -29.68 17.92
C VAL A 48 28.98 -30.12 16.61
N PRO A 49 28.04 -29.34 16.05
CA PRO A 49 27.40 -29.71 14.79
C PRO A 49 28.38 -29.57 13.61
N ASP A 50 28.20 -30.41 12.59
CA ASP A 50 28.91 -30.27 11.33
C ASP A 50 28.45 -29.00 10.59
N GLN A 51 29.34 -28.45 9.76
CA GLN A 51 29.00 -27.34 8.88
C GLN A 51 27.90 -27.74 7.88
N PRO A 52 27.00 -26.81 7.51
CA PRO A 52 26.12 -26.99 6.36
C PRO A 52 26.94 -27.31 5.10
N LYS A 53 26.44 -28.23 4.27
CA LYS A 53 27.10 -28.69 3.05
C LYS A 53 26.36 -28.18 1.82
N ASP A 54 27.02 -28.23 0.66
CA ASP A 54 26.43 -27.86 -0.63
C ASP A 54 25.76 -26.48 -0.62
N VAL A 55 26.40 -25.52 0.07
CA VAL A 55 25.90 -24.16 0.17
C VAL A 55 26.07 -23.47 -1.18
N VAL A 56 24.96 -23.07 -1.78
CA VAL A 56 24.89 -22.36 -3.07
C VAL A 56 24.31 -20.98 -2.83
N ALA A 57 24.89 -19.97 -3.48
CA ALA A 57 24.33 -18.64 -3.58
C ALA A 57 23.96 -18.36 -5.03
N THR A 58 22.67 -18.20 -5.30
CA THR A 58 22.15 -17.82 -6.61
C THR A 58 21.78 -16.35 -6.58
N ALA A 59 22.42 -15.55 -7.44
CA ALA A 59 22.11 -14.13 -7.56
C ALA A 59 20.73 -13.93 -8.22
N GLY A 60 19.98 -12.95 -7.71
CA GLY A 60 18.80 -12.38 -8.34
C GLY A 60 18.89 -10.86 -8.37
N ASP A 61 17.80 -10.19 -8.76
CA ASP A 61 17.74 -8.74 -8.74
C ASP A 61 17.59 -8.24 -7.29
N ARG A 62 18.54 -7.39 -6.85
CA ARG A 62 18.60 -6.86 -5.47
C ARG A 62 18.51 -7.92 -4.38
N ALA A 63 18.84 -9.18 -4.71
CA ALA A 63 18.66 -10.31 -3.83
C ALA A 63 19.64 -11.45 -4.11
N VAL A 64 19.82 -12.32 -3.13
CA VAL A 64 20.55 -13.60 -3.27
C VAL A 64 19.75 -14.70 -2.60
N GLN A 65 19.47 -15.78 -3.34
CA GLN A 65 18.93 -16.99 -2.76
C GLN A 65 20.06 -17.93 -2.35
N LEU A 66 20.12 -18.21 -1.05
CA LEU A 66 20.99 -19.23 -0.47
C LEU A 66 20.23 -20.55 -0.39
N SER A 67 20.90 -21.66 -0.68
CA SER A 67 20.41 -23.01 -0.41
C SER A 67 21.53 -23.92 0.06
N TRP A 68 21.23 -24.94 0.86
CA TRP A 68 22.21 -25.89 1.38
C TRP A 68 21.59 -27.27 1.61
N ALA A 69 22.41 -28.27 1.95
CA ALA A 69 21.94 -29.59 2.34
C ALA A 69 21.51 -29.61 3.82
N ALA A 70 20.44 -30.34 4.12
CA ALA A 70 19.96 -30.56 5.49
C ALA A 70 21.05 -31.19 6.38
N ASN A 71 21.07 -30.81 7.66
CA ASN A 71 22.02 -31.35 8.62
C ASN A 71 21.48 -32.65 9.23
N ASP A 72 22.20 -33.75 9.02
CA ASP A 72 21.78 -35.08 9.47
C ASP A 72 22.13 -35.36 10.95
N SER A 73 22.70 -34.39 11.66
CA SER A 73 23.08 -34.56 13.07
C SER A 73 21.85 -34.71 13.97
N ALA A 74 21.83 -35.76 14.78
CA ALA A 74 20.77 -36.02 15.76
C ALA A 74 20.65 -34.94 16.86
N TYR A 75 21.56 -33.97 16.90
CA TYR A 75 21.57 -32.87 17.87
C TYR A 75 21.31 -31.50 17.22
N PHE A 76 21.18 -31.43 15.90
CA PHE A 76 20.90 -30.20 15.17
C PHE A 76 19.63 -29.51 15.69
N ASP A 77 19.62 -28.17 15.66
CA ASP A 77 18.50 -27.35 16.11
C ASP A 77 18.11 -26.31 15.04
N TYR A 78 19.04 -25.43 14.66
CA TYR A 78 18.77 -24.34 13.72
C TYR A 78 20.02 -23.86 12.97
N TYR A 79 19.82 -23.04 11.93
CA TYR A 79 20.90 -22.37 11.20
C TYR A 79 20.96 -20.87 11.52
N TYR A 80 22.18 -20.32 11.53
CA TYR A 80 22.42 -18.87 11.47
C TYR A 80 22.97 -18.51 10.10
N VAL A 81 22.42 -17.43 9.52
CA VAL A 81 22.89 -16.89 8.24
C VAL A 81 23.46 -15.48 8.45
N TYR A 82 24.70 -15.29 8.03
CA TYR A 82 25.38 -14.00 8.03
C TYR A 82 25.60 -13.49 6.62
N SER A 83 25.50 -12.17 6.41
CA SER A 83 25.76 -11.51 5.14
C SER A 83 26.44 -10.16 5.36
N GLY A 84 27.10 -9.65 4.31
CA GLY A 84 27.65 -8.31 4.27
C GLY A 84 28.37 -8.07 2.95
N LEU A 85 28.77 -6.82 2.72
CA LEU A 85 29.64 -6.49 1.58
C LEU A 85 30.96 -7.24 1.70
N ASP A 86 31.48 -7.75 0.58
CA ASP A 86 32.75 -8.46 0.56
C ASP A 86 33.89 -7.53 1.00
N GLY A 87 34.76 -8.03 1.88
CA GLY A 87 35.85 -7.24 2.48
C GLY A 87 35.43 -6.34 3.66
N PHE A 88 34.16 -6.30 4.03
CA PHE A 88 33.65 -5.62 5.22
C PHE A 88 33.17 -6.64 6.29
N GLY A 89 32.68 -6.14 7.43
CA GLY A 89 32.06 -6.99 8.45
C GLY A 89 30.74 -7.61 7.98
N VAL A 90 30.33 -8.72 8.60
CA VAL A 90 29.03 -9.36 8.37
C VAL A 90 28.08 -9.13 9.53
N PHE A 91 26.78 -9.14 9.25
CA PHE A 91 25.70 -9.09 10.22
C PHE A 91 24.88 -10.38 10.17
N ALA A 92 24.27 -10.77 11.29
CA ALA A 92 23.31 -11.87 11.31
C ALA A 92 22.02 -11.39 10.66
N ASN A 93 21.57 -12.07 9.60
CA ASN A 93 20.32 -11.72 8.90
C ASN A 93 19.13 -12.39 9.54
N ASP A 94 19.26 -13.69 9.83
CA ASP A 94 18.13 -14.49 10.29
C ASP A 94 18.55 -15.74 11.07
N THR A 95 17.60 -16.29 11.83
CA THR A 95 17.68 -17.53 12.61
C THR A 95 16.63 -18.52 12.11
N LEU A 96 17.06 -19.58 11.44
CA LEU A 96 16.16 -20.54 10.79
C LEU A 96 16.06 -21.84 11.61
N TYR A 97 14.97 -22.00 12.37
CA TYR A 97 14.74 -23.15 13.24
C TYR A 97 14.28 -24.40 12.49
N GLY A 98 14.88 -25.56 12.75
CA GLY A 98 14.47 -26.85 12.19
C GLY A 98 15.21 -27.29 10.92
N TYR A 99 15.36 -28.61 10.76
CA TYR A 99 16.24 -29.24 9.76
C TYR A 99 15.78 -29.12 8.30
N ASN A 100 14.51 -28.78 8.06
CA ASN A 100 13.97 -28.58 6.70
C ASN A 100 14.21 -27.16 6.17
N ASN A 101 14.68 -26.23 7.00
CA ASN A 101 14.96 -24.86 6.57
C ASN A 101 16.35 -24.80 5.95
N THR A 102 16.41 -25.13 4.67
CA THR A 102 17.65 -25.26 3.89
C THR A 102 17.75 -24.26 2.74
N SER A 103 17.00 -23.16 2.83
CA SER A 103 17.01 -22.06 1.87
C SER A 103 16.65 -20.75 2.56
N LEU A 104 17.20 -19.64 2.07
CA LEU A 104 16.87 -18.28 2.49
C LEU A 104 17.08 -17.31 1.33
N VAL A 105 16.12 -16.40 1.09
CA VAL A 105 16.31 -15.26 0.20
C VAL A 105 16.71 -14.05 1.03
N ILE A 106 17.84 -13.42 0.68
CA ILE A 106 18.29 -12.16 1.27
C ILE A 106 18.01 -11.07 0.24
N SER A 107 17.02 -10.22 0.50
CA SER A 107 16.60 -9.11 -0.36
C SER A 107 17.18 -7.76 0.09
N GLY A 108 16.90 -6.69 -0.66
CA GLY A 108 17.33 -5.33 -0.33
C GLY A 108 18.82 -5.05 -0.58
N LEU A 109 19.48 -5.91 -1.35
CA LEU A 109 20.88 -5.76 -1.73
C LEU A 109 21.03 -4.76 -2.88
N GLU A 110 22.21 -4.14 -3.01
CA GLU A 110 22.54 -3.32 -4.17
C GLU A 110 23.11 -4.21 -5.28
N ASN A 111 22.64 -4.03 -6.50
CA ASN A 111 23.21 -4.73 -7.66
C ASN A 111 24.66 -4.31 -7.92
N ASP A 112 25.38 -5.19 -8.61
CA ASP A 112 26.78 -5.02 -9.01
C ASP A 112 27.77 -4.89 -7.84
N GLN A 113 27.31 -5.13 -6.61
CA GLN A 113 28.14 -5.26 -5.42
C GLN A 113 28.42 -6.72 -5.12
N ILE A 114 29.64 -7.02 -4.68
CA ILE A 114 29.99 -8.37 -4.22
C ILE A 114 29.59 -8.50 -2.76
N TYR A 115 28.69 -9.44 -2.46
CA TYR A 115 28.33 -9.80 -1.10
C TYR A 115 28.98 -11.12 -0.70
N GLN A 116 29.26 -11.28 0.59
CA GLN A 116 29.74 -12.52 1.20
C GLN A 116 28.69 -13.07 2.17
N PHE A 117 28.58 -14.40 2.24
CA PHE A 117 27.61 -15.09 3.08
C PHE A 117 28.25 -16.24 3.86
N TYR A 118 27.71 -16.50 5.05
CA TYR A 118 28.05 -17.66 5.88
C TYR A 118 26.77 -18.31 6.39
N VAL A 119 26.71 -19.63 6.31
CA VAL A 119 25.67 -20.42 6.97
C VAL A 119 26.35 -21.33 8.01
N ILE A 120 25.95 -21.23 9.27
CA ILE A 120 26.45 -22.10 10.34
C ILE A 120 25.31 -22.89 10.97
N ALA A 121 25.62 -24.08 11.46
CA ALA A 121 24.66 -24.91 12.18
C ALA A 121 24.81 -24.72 13.69
N VAL A 122 23.69 -24.70 14.40
CA VAL A 122 23.63 -24.66 15.86
C VAL A 122 22.88 -25.88 16.36
N ASN A 123 23.39 -26.49 17.43
CA ASN A 123 22.78 -27.65 18.05
C ASN A 123 21.97 -27.27 19.30
N ARG A 124 21.13 -28.19 19.77
CA ARG A 124 20.23 -27.99 20.95
C ARG A 124 20.95 -27.70 22.27
N PHE A 125 22.28 -27.81 22.30
CA PHE A 125 23.12 -27.48 23.46
C PHE A 125 23.74 -26.08 23.35
N GLY A 126 23.41 -25.32 22.29
CA GLY A 126 23.96 -24.01 21.95
C GLY A 126 25.40 -24.06 21.44
N GLN A 127 25.86 -25.17 20.87
CA GLN A 127 27.17 -25.23 20.20
C GLN A 127 27.01 -24.93 18.72
N GLU A 128 27.84 -24.01 18.24
CA GLU A 128 27.92 -23.61 16.84
C GLU A 128 28.97 -24.45 16.09
N SER A 129 28.72 -24.74 14.82
CA SER A 129 29.75 -25.27 13.94
C SER A 129 30.88 -24.25 13.76
N SER A 130 32.06 -24.68 13.32
CA SER A 130 33.06 -23.73 12.84
C SER A 130 32.52 -22.90 11.67
N PHE A 131 33.00 -21.67 11.49
CA PHE A 131 32.68 -20.87 10.31
C PHE A 131 33.16 -21.57 9.02
N PRO A 132 32.31 -21.71 7.99
CA PRO A 132 32.71 -22.28 6.71
C PRO A 132 33.57 -21.29 5.91
N GLU A 133 34.06 -21.74 4.76
CA GLU A 133 34.56 -20.82 3.74
C GLU A 133 33.43 -19.90 3.28
N LYS A 134 33.74 -18.62 3.03
CA LYS A 134 32.74 -17.66 2.55
C LYS A 134 32.29 -18.05 1.15
N ILE A 135 31.00 -17.89 0.89
CA ILE A 135 30.44 -17.91 -0.45
C ILE A 135 30.10 -16.47 -0.86
N THR A 136 30.28 -16.14 -2.14
CA THR A 136 30.01 -14.80 -2.65
C THR A 136 29.01 -14.85 -3.79
N ALA A 137 28.18 -13.81 -3.88
CA ALA A 137 27.33 -13.57 -5.03
C ALA A 137 27.31 -12.07 -5.35
N ILE A 138 27.07 -11.77 -6.61
CA ILE A 138 26.89 -10.40 -7.11
C ILE A 138 25.44 -10.35 -7.56
N PRO A 139 24.53 -9.73 -6.78
CA PRO A 139 23.18 -9.44 -7.27
C PRO A 139 23.30 -8.67 -8.57
N THR A 140 22.60 -9.12 -9.58
CA THR A 140 22.57 -8.50 -10.90
C THR A 140 21.13 -8.46 -11.29
N SER A 141 20.67 -7.30 -11.73
CA SER A 141 19.37 -7.27 -12.39
C SER A 141 19.48 -8.05 -13.70
N ALA A 142 18.53 -8.96 -13.90
CA ALA A 142 18.30 -9.58 -15.19
C ALA A 142 17.43 -8.61 -16.01
N TYR A 143 18.01 -7.48 -16.45
CA TYR A 143 17.31 -6.59 -17.38
C TYR A 143 17.21 -7.29 -18.76
N GLU A 144 16.14 -8.03 -19.02
CA GLU A 144 15.50 -7.90 -20.32
C GLU A 144 14.59 -6.69 -20.19
N GLU A 145 14.92 -5.60 -20.88
CA GLU A 145 14.10 -4.40 -20.95
C GLU A 145 12.86 -4.78 -21.78
N GLU A 146 11.86 -5.39 -21.14
CA GLU A 146 10.52 -5.41 -21.69
C GLU A 146 9.99 -4.00 -21.49
N GLU A 147 10.19 -3.15 -22.50
CA GLU A 147 9.62 -1.81 -22.57
C GLU A 147 8.11 -1.95 -22.47
N VAL A 148 7.57 -1.81 -21.25
CA VAL A 148 6.14 -1.66 -21.03
C VAL A 148 5.77 -0.30 -21.60
N THR A 149 5.36 -0.29 -22.86
CA THR A 149 4.86 0.92 -23.50
C THR A 149 3.50 1.24 -22.91
N LEU A 150 3.48 2.14 -21.94
CA LEU A 150 2.24 2.74 -21.48
C LEU A 150 1.58 3.50 -22.64
N PRO A 151 0.25 3.39 -22.82
CA PRO A 151 -0.42 4.14 -23.86
C PRO A 151 -0.32 5.65 -23.58
N SER A 152 -0.29 6.43 -24.65
CA SER A 152 -0.32 7.89 -24.56
C SER A 152 -1.76 8.38 -24.52
N LEU A 153 -2.38 8.34 -23.35
CA LEU A 153 -3.79 8.72 -23.16
C LEU A 153 -3.95 10.17 -22.70
N ILE A 154 -5.01 10.82 -23.18
CA ILE A 154 -5.50 12.13 -22.75
C ILE A 154 -6.89 12.00 -22.13
N ASN A 155 -7.33 13.05 -21.43
CA ASN A 155 -8.68 13.13 -20.84
C ASN A 155 -9.00 11.92 -19.93
N GLY A 156 -8.01 11.42 -19.20
CA GLY A 156 -8.16 10.28 -18.30
C GLY A 156 -7.65 10.59 -16.90
N ILE A 157 -7.72 9.58 -16.04
CA ILE A 157 -7.15 9.59 -14.70
C ILE A 157 -6.12 8.47 -14.56
N SER A 158 -5.14 8.69 -13.68
CA SER A 158 -4.29 7.62 -13.16
C SER A 158 -4.60 7.46 -11.68
N SER A 159 -4.83 6.22 -11.24
CA SER A 159 -5.14 5.92 -9.84
C SER A 159 -4.39 4.68 -9.40
N TRP A 160 -3.94 4.71 -8.15
CA TRP A 160 -3.21 3.60 -7.53
C TRP A 160 -4.05 2.92 -6.46
N ALA A 161 -4.01 1.59 -6.42
CA ALA A 161 -4.64 0.76 -5.39
C ALA A 161 -3.94 -0.60 -5.33
N ASP A 162 -3.86 -1.20 -4.14
CA ASP A 162 -3.39 -2.58 -3.97
C ASP A 162 -4.56 -3.52 -4.33
N THR A 163 -4.60 -4.06 -5.55
CA THR A 163 -5.77 -4.76 -6.07
C THR A 163 -5.78 -6.26 -5.75
N ASP A 164 -4.65 -6.84 -5.36
CA ASP A 164 -4.56 -8.26 -5.01
C ASP A 164 -4.06 -8.51 -3.57
N ASN A 165 -3.91 -7.45 -2.77
CA ASN A 165 -3.46 -7.46 -1.37
C ASN A 165 -2.06 -8.05 -1.18
N ASP A 166 -1.18 -7.93 -2.19
CA ASP A 166 0.21 -8.34 -2.07
C ASP A 166 1.09 -7.29 -1.36
N GLY A 167 0.54 -6.10 -1.13
CA GLY A 167 1.17 -4.97 -0.45
C GLY A 167 1.81 -3.96 -1.38
N ASP A 168 1.75 -4.18 -2.69
CA ASP A 168 2.26 -3.30 -3.72
C ASP A 168 1.09 -2.61 -4.45
N LEU A 169 1.24 -1.32 -4.75
CA LEU A 169 0.17 -0.58 -5.43
C LEU A 169 0.20 -0.88 -6.93
N ASP A 170 -0.97 -1.18 -7.49
CA ASP A 170 -1.25 -1.35 -8.91
C ASP A 170 -1.78 -0.06 -9.53
N LEU A 171 -1.60 0.09 -10.84
CA LEU A 171 -1.95 1.31 -11.57
C LEU A 171 -3.13 1.09 -12.51
N LEU A 172 -4.21 1.84 -12.29
CA LEU A 172 -5.27 2.01 -13.28
C LEU A 172 -5.05 3.30 -14.08
N ILE A 173 -5.19 3.20 -15.40
CA ILE A 173 -5.15 4.34 -16.32
C ILE A 173 -6.41 4.31 -17.18
N THR A 174 -7.08 5.45 -17.29
CA THR A 174 -8.20 5.66 -18.22
C THR A 174 -7.83 6.73 -19.25
N GLY A 175 -8.69 6.97 -20.24
CA GLY A 175 -8.56 8.04 -21.23
C GLY A 175 -8.62 7.54 -22.67
N GLN A 176 -8.18 8.36 -23.61
CA GLN A 176 -8.21 8.06 -25.05
C GLN A 176 -6.92 8.51 -25.74
N GLU A 177 -6.49 7.83 -26.81
CA GLU A 177 -5.26 8.21 -27.55
C GLU A 177 -5.44 9.52 -28.36
N GLY A 178 -6.67 9.89 -28.66
CA GLY A 178 -7.06 11.13 -29.34
C GLY A 178 -8.57 11.30 -29.34
N ASP A 179 -9.05 12.46 -29.80
CA ASP A 179 -10.48 12.82 -29.72
C ASP A 179 -11.41 11.95 -30.59
N ASP A 180 -10.87 11.25 -31.59
CA ASP A 180 -11.61 10.38 -32.52
C ASP A 180 -11.40 8.87 -32.22
N GLU A 181 -10.63 8.52 -31.17
CA GLU A 181 -10.31 7.14 -30.81
C GLU A 181 -11.18 6.66 -29.65
N ASP A 182 -11.47 5.35 -29.61
CA ASP A 182 -12.27 4.78 -28.53
C ASP A 182 -11.54 4.92 -27.18
N PRO A 183 -12.23 5.34 -26.11
CA PRO A 183 -11.66 5.39 -24.77
C PRO A 183 -11.22 4.01 -24.27
N GLN A 184 -10.29 4.01 -23.31
CA GLN A 184 -9.65 2.83 -22.74
C GLN A 184 -9.61 2.92 -21.21
N THR A 185 -9.60 1.75 -20.58
CA THR A 185 -9.37 1.56 -19.15
C THR A 185 -8.44 0.38 -19.01
N LEU A 186 -7.25 0.60 -18.45
CA LEU A 186 -6.20 -0.40 -18.28
C LEU A 186 -5.83 -0.52 -16.81
N LEU A 187 -5.63 -1.75 -16.34
CA LEU A 187 -5.07 -2.05 -15.04
C LEU A 187 -3.71 -2.72 -15.24
N LEU A 188 -2.66 -2.15 -14.66
CA LEU A 188 -1.32 -2.70 -14.63
C LEU A 188 -0.97 -3.12 -13.20
N THR A 189 -0.62 -4.40 -13.02
CA THR A 189 -0.18 -4.96 -11.74
C THR A 189 1.30 -4.67 -11.49
N ASN A 190 1.66 -4.37 -10.24
CA ASN A 190 3.03 -4.08 -9.82
C ASN A 190 3.61 -5.27 -9.05
N ASP A 191 4.80 -5.73 -9.42
CA ASP A 191 5.45 -6.90 -8.79
C ASP A 191 6.25 -6.60 -7.51
N GLY A 192 6.15 -5.37 -7.00
CA GLY A 192 6.82 -4.90 -5.78
C GLY A 192 8.28 -4.49 -5.93
N ILE A 193 8.87 -4.69 -7.11
CA ILE A 193 10.18 -4.14 -7.46
C ILE A 193 10.08 -3.01 -8.50
N GLY A 194 8.85 -2.63 -8.87
CA GLY A 194 8.51 -1.49 -9.71
C GLY A 194 8.28 -1.86 -11.17
N GLU A 195 8.10 -3.14 -11.49
CA GLU A 195 7.73 -3.59 -12.82
C GLU A 195 6.19 -3.61 -12.95
N LEU A 196 5.67 -2.92 -13.97
CA LEU A 196 4.23 -2.84 -14.24
C LEU A 196 3.86 -3.78 -15.38
N THR A 197 3.00 -4.76 -15.12
CA THR A 197 2.52 -5.69 -16.16
C THR A 197 1.03 -5.45 -16.43
N ASN A 198 0.61 -5.42 -17.69
CA ASN A 198 -0.82 -5.34 -18.00
C ASN A 198 -1.55 -6.57 -17.44
N SER A 199 -2.61 -6.37 -16.66
CA SER A 199 -3.41 -7.46 -16.08
C SER A 199 -4.21 -8.26 -17.12
N ASP A 200 -4.29 -7.79 -18.37
CA ASP A 200 -5.12 -8.35 -19.46
C ASP A 200 -6.63 -8.41 -19.15
N GLN A 201 -7.06 -7.77 -18.05
CA GLN A 201 -8.47 -7.67 -17.68
C GLN A 201 -9.20 -6.67 -18.58
N THR A 202 -10.46 -6.95 -18.86
CA THR A 202 -11.28 -6.10 -19.74
C THR A 202 -12.24 -5.25 -18.91
N PHE A 203 -12.09 -3.94 -19.06
CA PHE A 203 -12.98 -2.93 -18.50
C PHE A 203 -13.66 -2.15 -19.62
N GLU A 204 -14.77 -1.49 -19.30
CA GLU A 204 -15.35 -0.47 -20.19
C GLU A 204 -14.35 0.68 -20.29
N GLY A 205 -13.96 1.03 -21.51
CA GLY A 205 -13.06 2.15 -21.74
C GLY A 205 -13.78 3.47 -21.48
N VAL A 206 -13.17 4.37 -20.69
CA VAL A 206 -13.75 5.67 -20.39
C VAL A 206 -12.74 6.81 -20.48
N ALA A 207 -13.20 7.98 -20.94
CA ALA A 207 -12.51 9.26 -20.86
C ALA A 207 -13.33 10.26 -20.01
N ASN A 208 -12.78 11.44 -19.73
CA ASN A 208 -13.32 12.44 -18.81
C ASN A 208 -13.82 11.81 -17.51
N SER A 209 -12.97 10.97 -16.93
CA SER A 209 -13.40 9.96 -15.98
C SER A 209 -13.08 10.31 -14.54
N THR A 210 -13.83 9.67 -13.65
CA THR A 210 -13.58 9.59 -12.22
C THR A 210 -13.49 8.12 -11.81
N VAL A 211 -12.62 7.85 -10.85
CA VAL A 211 -12.28 6.51 -10.36
C VAL A 211 -12.26 6.54 -8.84
N PHE A 212 -12.79 5.48 -8.24
CA PHE A 212 -12.71 5.27 -6.81
C PHE A 212 -12.48 3.80 -6.46
N TRP A 213 -11.72 3.59 -5.38
CA TRP A 213 -11.35 2.26 -4.87
C TRP A 213 -11.88 2.09 -3.47
N PHE A 214 -12.70 1.05 -3.27
CA PHE A 214 -13.22 0.69 -1.96
C PHE A 214 -13.72 -0.74 -1.96
N ASP A 215 -13.64 -1.42 -0.83
CA ASP A 215 -14.20 -2.76 -0.63
C ASP A 215 -15.72 -2.66 -0.43
N ILE A 216 -16.47 -2.68 -1.54
CA ILE A 216 -17.91 -2.44 -1.61
C ILE A 216 -18.70 -3.64 -1.07
N ASP A 217 -18.19 -4.85 -1.27
CA ASP A 217 -18.84 -6.08 -0.81
C ASP A 217 -18.26 -6.65 0.49
N GLN A 218 -17.28 -5.96 1.08
CA GLN A 218 -16.61 -6.29 2.34
C GLN A 218 -15.89 -7.66 2.30
N ASN A 219 -15.34 -8.02 1.14
CA ASN A 219 -14.60 -9.28 0.96
C ASN A 219 -13.10 -9.16 1.29
N GLY A 220 -12.62 -7.94 1.56
CA GLY A 220 -11.24 -7.61 1.88
C GLY A 220 -10.40 -7.14 0.69
N TYR A 221 -10.93 -7.13 -0.52
CA TYR A 221 -10.27 -6.63 -1.74
C TYR A 221 -10.95 -5.34 -2.20
N VAL A 222 -10.15 -4.38 -2.67
CA VAL A 222 -10.72 -3.12 -3.18
C VAL A 222 -11.41 -3.32 -4.52
N ASP A 223 -12.66 -2.86 -4.61
CA ASP A 223 -13.47 -2.83 -5.81
C ASP A 223 -13.29 -1.51 -6.57
N LEU A 224 -13.71 -1.47 -7.83
CA LEU A 224 -13.56 -0.32 -8.71
C LEU A 224 -14.92 0.29 -9.05
N VAL A 225 -15.10 1.58 -8.72
CA VAL A 225 -16.14 2.42 -9.31
C VAL A 225 -15.52 3.26 -10.42
N LEU A 226 -16.08 3.16 -11.61
CA LEU A 226 -15.59 3.80 -12.82
C LEU A 226 -16.71 4.60 -13.48
N SER A 227 -16.52 5.90 -13.71
CA SER A 227 -17.48 6.69 -14.46
C SER A 227 -16.79 7.63 -15.43
N GLY A 228 -17.44 7.91 -16.56
CA GLY A 228 -16.95 8.81 -17.60
C GLY A 228 -17.66 8.57 -18.93
N GLU A 229 -17.09 9.12 -20.00
CA GLU A 229 -17.56 8.95 -21.38
C GLU A 229 -17.00 7.67 -22.00
N SER A 230 -17.88 6.75 -22.42
CA SER A 230 -17.52 5.56 -23.19
C SER A 230 -17.81 5.76 -24.68
N ALA A 231 -17.34 4.83 -25.52
CA ALA A 231 -17.62 4.85 -26.96
C ALA A 231 -19.12 4.86 -27.32
N THR A 232 -19.99 4.50 -26.38
CA THR A 232 -21.46 4.48 -26.56
C THR A 232 -22.20 5.58 -25.82
N GLY A 233 -21.48 6.47 -25.13
CA GLY A 233 -22.00 7.55 -24.29
C GLY A 233 -21.54 7.43 -22.83
N PRO A 234 -22.03 8.31 -21.95
CA PRO A 234 -21.58 8.33 -20.58
C PRO A 234 -22.06 7.10 -19.81
N VAL A 235 -21.22 6.63 -18.88
CA VAL A 235 -21.45 5.41 -18.10
C VAL A 235 -20.96 5.57 -16.67
N THR A 236 -21.57 4.82 -15.77
CA THR A 236 -21.05 4.51 -14.43
C THR A 236 -21.11 2.99 -14.25
N LYS A 237 -19.98 2.39 -13.92
CA LYS A 237 -19.75 0.96 -13.75
C LYS A 237 -19.17 0.69 -12.38
N VAL A 238 -19.55 -0.45 -11.81
CA VAL A 238 -18.97 -0.98 -10.57
C VAL A 238 -18.45 -2.37 -10.87
N TYR A 239 -17.15 -2.58 -10.68
CA TYR A 239 -16.48 -3.87 -10.84
C TYR A 239 -16.10 -4.40 -9.46
N LEU A 240 -16.61 -5.59 -9.12
CA LEU A 240 -16.28 -6.30 -7.89
C LEU A 240 -15.00 -7.12 -8.11
N ASN A 241 -14.10 -7.07 -7.15
CA ASN A 241 -12.80 -7.69 -7.15
C ASN A 241 -12.80 -8.87 -6.19
N SER A 242 -12.30 -10.01 -6.66
CA SER A 242 -12.04 -11.18 -5.82
C SER A 242 -10.63 -11.67 -6.11
N GLU A 243 -9.72 -11.40 -5.18
CA GLU A 243 -8.31 -11.85 -5.28
C GLU A 243 -7.62 -11.37 -6.58
N GLY A 244 -7.77 -10.09 -6.92
CA GLY A 244 -7.18 -9.45 -8.12
C GLY A 244 -7.98 -9.64 -9.42
N THR A 245 -9.09 -10.39 -9.38
CA THR A 245 -9.96 -10.62 -10.54
C THR A 245 -11.22 -9.78 -10.46
N PHE A 246 -11.41 -8.88 -11.42
CA PHE A 246 -12.55 -7.96 -11.51
C PHE A 246 -13.69 -8.51 -12.35
N THR A 247 -14.93 -8.33 -11.87
CA THR A 247 -16.18 -8.69 -12.55
C THR A 247 -17.15 -7.52 -12.51
N ASP A 248 -17.75 -7.16 -13.66
CA ASP A 248 -18.82 -6.15 -13.71
C ASP A 248 -20.01 -6.62 -12.86
N SER A 249 -20.37 -5.85 -11.84
CA SER A 249 -21.52 -6.12 -10.96
C SER A 249 -22.87 -6.12 -11.70
N GLY A 250 -22.91 -5.52 -12.90
CA GLY A 250 -24.13 -5.27 -13.66
C GLY A 250 -24.91 -4.06 -13.15
N PHE A 251 -24.44 -3.38 -12.10
CA PHE A 251 -24.97 -2.10 -11.68
C PHE A 251 -24.72 -1.05 -12.76
N SER A 252 -25.74 -0.23 -13.03
CA SER A 252 -25.66 0.84 -14.01
C SER A 252 -26.53 2.00 -13.58
N LEU A 253 -25.96 3.20 -13.63
CA LEU A 253 -26.70 4.45 -13.58
C LEU A 253 -26.91 4.99 -15.00
N PRO A 254 -27.83 5.96 -15.17
CA PRO A 254 -27.80 6.84 -16.33
C PRO A 254 -26.40 7.43 -16.48
N GLY A 255 -25.93 7.56 -17.72
CA GLY A 255 -24.70 8.26 -18.01
C GLY A 255 -24.81 9.75 -17.65
N PHE A 256 -23.87 10.26 -16.86
CA PHE A 256 -23.74 11.68 -16.56
C PHE A 256 -22.65 12.30 -17.42
N GLU A 257 -23.06 13.02 -18.47
CA GLU A 257 -22.16 13.79 -19.35
C GLU A 257 -21.56 14.98 -18.59
N ASP A 258 -20.26 15.23 -18.81
CA ASP A 258 -19.45 16.22 -18.07
C ASP A 258 -19.69 16.13 -16.56
N GLY A 259 -19.79 14.89 -16.07
CA GLY A 259 -20.25 14.58 -14.72
C GLY A 259 -19.12 14.20 -13.76
N ILE A 260 -19.50 14.00 -12.51
CA ILE A 260 -18.66 13.51 -11.43
C ILE A 260 -19.37 12.39 -10.68
N VAL A 261 -18.56 11.59 -10.00
CA VAL A 261 -18.98 10.71 -8.91
C VAL A 261 -18.19 11.13 -7.67
N SER A 262 -18.87 11.30 -6.54
CA SER A 262 -18.27 11.76 -5.28
C SER A 262 -18.67 10.81 -4.13
N PRO A 263 -17.74 9.98 -3.63
CA PRO A 263 -18.02 8.96 -2.62
C PRO A 263 -18.13 9.54 -1.22
N SER A 264 -18.99 8.94 -0.38
CA SER A 264 -19.12 9.24 1.06
C SER A 264 -19.95 8.17 1.75
N ASP A 265 -19.67 7.86 3.01
CA ASP A 265 -20.60 7.14 3.90
C ASP A 265 -21.54 8.17 4.52
N TYR A 266 -22.58 8.59 3.78
CA TYR A 266 -23.38 9.75 4.18
C TYR A 266 -24.34 9.44 5.33
N ASP A 267 -24.65 8.18 5.57
CA ASP A 267 -25.57 7.77 6.64
C ASP A 267 -24.90 7.03 7.80
N SER A 268 -23.58 6.87 7.73
CA SER A 268 -22.73 6.29 8.77
C SER A 268 -23.04 4.82 9.06
N ASP A 269 -23.43 4.06 8.05
CA ASP A 269 -23.65 2.61 8.16
C ASP A 269 -22.38 1.79 7.86
N GLY A 270 -21.33 2.44 7.36
CA GLY A 270 -20.02 1.85 7.09
C GLY A 270 -19.84 1.33 5.65
N ASP A 271 -20.91 1.37 4.84
CA ASP A 271 -20.84 1.08 3.41
C ASP A 271 -20.68 2.40 2.64
N ILE A 272 -19.67 2.50 1.76
CA ILE A 272 -19.48 3.74 1.00
C ILE A 272 -20.57 3.89 -0.06
N ASP A 273 -21.29 5.01 0.03
CA ASP A 273 -22.25 5.50 -0.95
C ASP A 273 -21.57 6.43 -1.95
N PHE A 274 -22.31 6.93 -2.93
CA PHE A 274 -21.80 7.94 -3.82
C PHE A 274 -22.86 8.85 -4.43
N LEU A 275 -22.48 10.10 -4.60
CA LEU A 275 -23.18 11.07 -5.45
C LEU A 275 -22.78 10.84 -6.90
N ALA A 276 -23.71 10.97 -7.84
CA ALA A 276 -23.45 11.19 -9.25
C ALA A 276 -24.14 12.49 -9.70
N ALA A 277 -23.41 13.38 -10.38
CA ALA A 277 -23.94 14.64 -10.87
C ALA A 277 -23.39 14.96 -12.25
N GLY A 278 -24.15 15.67 -13.07
CA GLY A 278 -23.77 16.01 -14.45
C GLY A 278 -25.01 16.16 -15.32
N THR A 279 -24.88 15.90 -16.62
CA THR A 279 -25.98 16.04 -17.57
C THR A 279 -26.52 14.68 -18.02
N VAL A 280 -27.83 14.48 -17.94
CA VAL A 280 -28.52 13.28 -18.43
C VAL A 280 -29.55 13.68 -19.47
N ASP A 281 -29.43 13.16 -20.69
CA ASP A 281 -30.30 13.51 -21.83
C ASP A 281 -30.40 15.04 -22.04
N GLY A 282 -29.30 15.77 -21.85
CA GLY A 282 -29.24 17.23 -21.97
C GLY A 282 -29.81 18.02 -20.79
N ASN A 283 -30.15 17.36 -19.67
CA ASN A 283 -30.67 18.02 -18.47
C ASN A 283 -29.71 17.82 -17.28
N PRO A 284 -29.31 18.90 -16.57
CA PRO A 284 -28.56 18.79 -15.33
C PRO A 284 -29.30 17.94 -14.29
N GLN A 285 -28.59 16.98 -13.68
CA GLN A 285 -29.12 16.07 -12.67
C GLN A 285 -28.09 15.80 -11.57
N THR A 286 -28.59 15.51 -10.38
CA THR A 286 -27.80 15.08 -9.23
C THR A 286 -28.55 13.96 -8.53
N SER A 287 -27.90 12.82 -8.37
CA SER A 287 -28.43 11.61 -7.76
C SER A 287 -27.51 11.16 -6.64
N LEU A 288 -28.05 10.84 -5.47
CA LEU A 288 -27.33 10.13 -4.41
C LEU A 288 -27.72 8.66 -4.48
N ILE A 289 -26.72 7.79 -4.47
CA ILE A 289 -26.88 6.34 -4.56
C ILE A 289 -26.39 5.75 -3.26
N LYS A 290 -27.30 5.15 -2.52
CA LYS A 290 -27.02 4.46 -1.28
C LYS A 290 -26.51 3.05 -1.56
N ASN A 291 -25.40 2.66 -0.95
CA ASN A 291 -24.92 1.30 -0.89
C ASN A 291 -25.66 0.57 0.24
N MET A 292 -26.34 -0.51 -0.09
CA MET A 292 -27.07 -1.34 0.87
C MET A 292 -26.22 -2.52 1.37
N GLY A 293 -24.93 -2.51 1.04
CA GLY A 293 -23.97 -3.56 1.27
C GLY A 293 -24.02 -4.67 0.21
N SER A 294 -22.95 -5.48 0.15
CA SER A 294 -22.85 -6.63 -0.75
C SER A 294 -23.05 -6.29 -2.23
N GLY A 295 -22.60 -5.10 -2.67
CA GLY A 295 -22.73 -4.63 -4.06
C GLY A 295 -24.16 -4.30 -4.50
N ILE A 296 -25.08 -4.07 -3.56
CA ILE A 296 -26.46 -3.66 -3.86
C ILE A 296 -26.57 -2.14 -3.69
N PHE A 297 -27.12 -1.45 -4.69
CA PHE A 297 -27.22 0.00 -4.69
C PHE A 297 -28.66 0.48 -4.97
N GLU A 298 -29.11 1.50 -4.25
CA GLU A 298 -30.45 2.08 -4.38
C GLU A 298 -30.41 3.61 -4.46
N PRO A 299 -31.18 4.26 -5.35
CA PRO A 299 -31.22 5.72 -5.42
C PRO A 299 -31.96 6.31 -4.21
N VAL A 300 -31.37 7.34 -3.62
CA VAL A 300 -31.97 8.11 -2.53
C VAL A 300 -33.01 9.08 -3.10
N ALA A 301 -34.23 9.00 -2.60
CA ALA A 301 -35.37 9.78 -3.09
C ALA A 301 -35.41 11.23 -2.54
N PHE A 302 -34.26 11.90 -2.53
CA PHE A 302 -34.15 13.33 -2.22
C PHE A 302 -34.01 14.15 -3.50
N GLY A 303 -34.76 15.24 -3.62
CA GLY A 303 -34.79 16.08 -4.82
C GLY A 303 -33.66 17.12 -4.83
N PHE A 304 -32.42 16.68 -5.06
CA PHE A 304 -31.29 17.60 -5.25
C PHE A 304 -31.50 18.47 -6.50
N ALA A 305 -31.01 19.71 -6.45
CA ALA A 305 -30.86 20.53 -7.64
C ALA A 305 -29.85 19.85 -8.59
N GLY A 306 -30.15 19.84 -9.88
CA GLY A 306 -29.26 19.28 -10.89
C GLY A 306 -28.23 20.29 -11.36
N PHE A 307 -27.00 19.83 -11.57
CA PHE A 307 -25.88 20.67 -11.99
C PHE A 307 -25.08 20.03 -13.12
N SER A 308 -24.77 20.80 -14.17
CA SER A 308 -23.78 20.45 -15.19
C SER A 308 -22.39 21.01 -14.84
N MET A 309 -21.34 20.38 -15.39
CA MET A 309 -19.94 20.70 -15.09
C MET A 309 -19.66 20.80 -13.58
N PRO A 310 -20.16 19.83 -12.78
CA PRO A 310 -20.23 20.00 -11.34
C PRO A 310 -18.89 19.80 -10.66
N ALA A 311 -18.77 20.37 -9.46
CA ALA A 311 -17.77 19.96 -8.49
C ALA A 311 -18.48 19.68 -7.17
N ALA A 312 -18.13 18.58 -6.49
CA ALA A 312 -18.76 18.22 -5.23
C ALA A 312 -17.77 17.62 -4.24
N SER A 313 -18.04 17.88 -2.95
CA SER A 313 -17.28 17.33 -1.83
C SER A 313 -18.20 17.12 -0.64
N TRP A 314 -17.82 16.18 0.22
CA TRP A 314 -18.53 15.85 1.45
C TRP A 314 -17.70 16.30 2.66
N GLY A 315 -18.36 16.86 3.67
CA GLY A 315 -17.71 17.30 4.91
C GLY A 315 -18.73 17.59 6.00
N ASP A 316 -18.34 17.53 7.26
CA ASP A 316 -19.23 17.82 8.39
C ASP A 316 -19.17 19.32 8.71
N ALA A 317 -20.03 20.10 8.07
CA ALA A 317 -19.97 21.55 8.08
C ALA A 317 -20.57 22.16 9.36
N ASN A 318 -21.37 21.40 10.12
CA ASN A 318 -21.99 21.83 11.37
C ASN A 318 -21.52 21.04 12.61
N ALA A 319 -20.52 20.18 12.45
CA ALA A 319 -19.96 19.32 13.49
C ALA A 319 -21.00 18.41 14.16
N ASP A 320 -22.01 17.94 13.42
CA ASP A 320 -23.05 17.04 13.93
C ASP A 320 -22.75 15.55 13.75
N GLY A 321 -21.61 15.24 13.11
CA GLY A 321 -21.12 13.90 12.85
C GLY A 321 -21.67 13.27 11.58
N LYS A 322 -22.42 14.00 10.76
CA LYS A 322 -22.92 13.51 9.46
C LYS A 322 -22.26 14.28 8.32
N PRO A 323 -21.81 13.60 7.26
CA PRO A 323 -21.32 14.30 6.08
C PRO A 323 -22.42 15.12 5.40
N ASP A 324 -22.15 16.41 5.21
CA ASP A 324 -22.93 17.36 4.43
C ASP A 324 -22.36 17.44 3.00
N LEU A 325 -23.25 17.66 2.03
CA LEU A 325 -22.87 17.73 0.61
C LEU A 325 -22.69 19.18 0.18
N PHE A 326 -21.49 19.54 -0.29
CA PHE A 326 -21.28 20.76 -1.03
C PHE A 326 -21.21 20.47 -2.52
N ILE A 327 -22.00 21.16 -3.34
CA ILE A 327 -21.99 21.01 -4.79
C ILE A 327 -22.06 22.37 -5.49
N THR A 328 -21.29 22.51 -6.57
CA THR A 328 -21.36 23.65 -7.49
C THR A 328 -21.64 23.17 -8.91
N GLY A 329 -22.13 24.08 -9.75
CA GLY A 329 -22.25 23.85 -11.19
C GLY A 329 -23.24 24.82 -11.83
N ALA A 330 -23.62 24.53 -13.07
CA ALA A 330 -24.66 25.28 -13.77
C ALA A 330 -26.01 24.57 -13.75
N ASP A 331 -27.08 25.29 -13.43
CA ASP A 331 -28.45 24.79 -13.52
C ASP A 331 -28.97 24.75 -14.97
N SER A 332 -30.22 24.32 -15.17
CA SER A 332 -30.84 24.25 -16.50
C SER A 332 -31.05 25.61 -17.18
N ASP A 333 -31.07 26.70 -16.42
CA ASP A 333 -31.17 28.07 -16.93
C ASP A 333 -29.79 28.69 -17.22
N GLY A 334 -28.70 27.97 -16.89
CA GLY A 334 -27.32 28.41 -17.03
C GLY A 334 -26.83 29.30 -15.88
N ASN A 335 -27.57 29.37 -14.76
CA ASN A 335 -27.10 30.04 -13.56
C ASN A 335 -26.03 29.16 -12.90
N ILE A 336 -24.90 29.78 -12.56
CA ILE A 336 -23.79 29.10 -11.89
C ILE A 336 -23.93 29.32 -10.39
N ASP A 337 -24.25 28.25 -9.67
CA ASP A 337 -24.57 28.28 -8.24
C ASP A 337 -23.67 27.34 -7.43
N ALA A 338 -23.69 27.55 -6.11
CA ALA A 338 -23.08 26.70 -5.11
C ALA A 338 -24.08 26.46 -3.98
N ILE A 339 -24.28 25.20 -3.59
CA ILE A 339 -25.22 24.78 -2.56
C ILE A 339 -24.52 23.86 -1.58
N LEU A 340 -24.64 24.19 -0.29
CA LEU A 340 -24.35 23.28 0.82
C LEU A 340 -25.67 22.65 1.29
N TYR A 341 -25.78 21.34 1.18
CA TYR A 341 -26.89 20.53 1.68
C TYR A 341 -26.50 19.92 3.02
N MET A 342 -27.13 20.41 4.09
CA MET A 342 -26.95 19.87 5.43
C MET A 342 -27.71 18.54 5.56
N ASN A 343 -27.02 17.51 6.01
CA ASN A 343 -27.55 16.17 6.17
C ASN A 343 -28.31 16.03 7.49
N LEU A 344 -29.62 15.86 7.42
CA LEU A 344 -30.48 15.69 8.59
C LEU A 344 -30.55 14.22 9.05
N GLY A 345 -29.98 13.29 8.26
CA GLY A 345 -30.10 11.85 8.41
C GLY A 345 -31.44 11.30 7.91
N ASN A 346 -31.54 9.97 7.82
CA ASN A 346 -32.69 9.27 7.22
C ASN A 346 -33.02 9.81 5.82
N ASP A 347 -32.01 9.87 4.95
CA ASP A 347 -32.16 10.24 3.54
C ASP A 347 -32.71 11.66 3.32
N SER A 348 -32.53 12.54 4.30
CA SER A 348 -33.11 13.88 4.30
C SER A 348 -32.03 14.95 4.42
N PHE A 349 -32.13 15.97 3.56
CA PHE A 349 -31.21 17.10 3.53
C PHE A 349 -31.95 18.43 3.55
N VAL A 350 -31.24 19.50 3.89
CA VAL A 350 -31.73 20.87 3.74
C VAL A 350 -30.66 21.75 3.09
N ALA A 351 -31.03 22.47 2.03
CA ALA A 351 -30.12 23.43 1.42
C ALA A 351 -29.93 24.65 2.32
N SER A 352 -28.67 25.01 2.57
CA SER A 352 -28.29 26.26 3.22
C SER A 352 -28.60 27.46 2.31
N GLU A 353 -28.77 28.64 2.91
CA GLU A 353 -28.78 29.88 2.13
C GLU A 353 -27.41 30.07 1.46
N SER A 354 -27.40 30.38 0.16
CA SER A 354 -26.17 30.48 -0.62
C SER A 354 -25.39 31.74 -0.27
N VAL A 355 -24.24 31.55 0.39
CA VAL A 355 -23.21 32.59 0.63
C VAL A 355 -21.97 32.37 -0.24
N PHE A 356 -21.95 31.27 -0.99
CA PHE A 356 -20.82 30.81 -1.76
C PHE A 356 -20.90 31.29 -3.21
N GLN A 357 -19.74 31.63 -3.76
CA GLN A 357 -19.61 31.88 -5.19
C GLN A 357 -19.74 30.56 -5.96
N GLY A 358 -20.77 30.48 -6.82
CA GLY A 358 -20.91 29.38 -7.77
C GLY A 358 -19.73 29.32 -8.74
N VAL A 359 -19.31 28.10 -9.07
CA VAL A 359 -18.31 27.80 -10.11
C VAL A 359 -18.70 26.56 -10.92
N ILE A 360 -18.21 26.48 -12.16
CA ILE A 360 -18.21 25.28 -13.01
C ILE A 360 -16.79 24.80 -13.27
N ASN A 361 -16.62 23.55 -13.72
CA ASN A 361 -15.33 22.95 -14.10
C ASN A 361 -14.25 23.20 -13.05
N GLY A 362 -14.62 22.88 -11.81
CA GLY A 362 -13.92 23.28 -10.62
C GLY A 362 -13.52 22.10 -9.73
N THR A 363 -13.05 22.45 -8.54
CA THR A 363 -12.89 21.50 -7.43
C THR A 363 -13.34 22.16 -6.14
N VAL A 364 -13.88 21.33 -5.23
CA VAL A 364 -14.30 21.70 -3.89
C VAL A 364 -13.59 20.78 -2.91
N ALA A 365 -13.11 21.34 -1.80
CA ALA A 365 -12.52 20.54 -0.73
C ALA A 365 -12.91 21.10 0.64
N PHE A 366 -13.29 20.21 1.56
CA PHE A 366 -13.42 20.49 2.98
C PHE A 366 -12.10 20.25 3.73
N THR A 367 -11.76 21.11 4.68
CA THR A 367 -10.62 20.92 5.57
C THR A 367 -10.74 21.84 6.79
N ASP A 368 -10.28 21.40 7.96
CA ASP A 368 -10.10 22.29 9.13
C ASP A 368 -8.71 22.93 9.03
N PHE A 369 -8.62 24.16 8.47
CA PHE A 369 -7.31 24.77 8.17
C PHE A 369 -6.68 25.48 9.37
N ASP A 370 -7.49 25.98 10.30
CA ASP A 370 -7.04 26.76 11.44
C ASP A 370 -7.06 25.98 12.77
N LEU A 371 -7.52 24.73 12.72
CA LEU A 371 -7.56 23.77 13.81
C LEU A 371 -8.57 24.13 14.89
N ASP A 372 -9.69 24.76 14.50
CA ASP A 372 -10.77 25.12 15.40
C ASP A 372 -11.91 24.08 15.45
N THR A 373 -11.78 22.99 14.70
CA THR A 373 -12.69 21.85 14.54
C THR A 373 -13.90 22.06 13.64
N ASP A 374 -14.12 23.27 13.15
CA ASP A 374 -15.13 23.54 12.13
C ASP A 374 -14.49 23.36 10.73
N GLN A 375 -15.11 22.58 9.84
CA GLN A 375 -14.53 22.37 8.51
C GLN A 375 -14.78 23.56 7.59
N ASP A 376 -13.71 24.06 6.97
CA ASP A 376 -13.66 25.14 6.00
C ASP A 376 -13.73 24.65 4.57
N VAL A 377 -14.03 25.53 3.62
CA VAL A 377 -14.25 25.16 2.21
C VAL A 377 -13.32 25.93 1.28
N LEU A 378 -12.57 25.20 0.47
CA LEU A 378 -11.87 25.73 -0.70
C LEU A 378 -12.69 25.43 -1.97
N ILE A 379 -12.84 26.43 -2.82
CA ILE A 379 -13.50 26.32 -4.13
C ILE A 379 -12.56 26.87 -5.20
N THR A 380 -12.36 26.14 -6.29
CA THR A 380 -11.73 26.67 -7.51
C THR A 380 -12.57 26.33 -8.73
N GLY A 381 -12.49 27.13 -9.80
CA GLY A 381 -13.21 26.88 -11.06
C GLY A 381 -13.48 28.16 -11.84
N TYR A 382 -14.50 28.16 -12.69
CA TYR A 382 -14.92 29.32 -13.48
C TYR A 382 -16.26 29.87 -13.00
N THR A 383 -16.37 31.20 -12.91
CA THR A 383 -17.62 31.87 -12.50
C THR A 383 -18.52 32.25 -13.67
N ASP A 384 -18.15 31.88 -14.90
CA ASP A 384 -18.88 32.16 -16.13
C ASP A 384 -18.83 30.99 -17.09
N ALA A 385 -19.92 30.79 -17.84
CA ALA A 385 -20.06 29.70 -18.81
C ALA A 385 -19.10 29.79 -20.00
N ALA A 386 -18.43 30.93 -20.21
CA ALA A 386 -17.42 31.09 -21.25
C ALA A 386 -16.01 30.68 -20.76
N GLU A 387 -15.87 30.25 -19.49
CA GLU A 387 -14.62 29.81 -18.88
C GLU A 387 -13.49 30.85 -18.96
N THR A 388 -13.84 32.12 -18.76
CA THR A 388 -12.87 33.22 -18.85
C THR A 388 -12.48 33.81 -17.49
N ASN A 389 -13.31 33.62 -16.47
CA ASN A 389 -13.11 34.14 -15.12
C ASN A 389 -12.82 33.00 -14.16
N LEU A 390 -11.53 32.69 -14.03
CA LEU A 390 -11.02 31.84 -12.97
C LEU A 390 -11.32 32.44 -11.61
N PHE A 391 -11.72 31.58 -10.68
CA PHE A 391 -11.95 31.90 -9.29
C PHE A 391 -11.26 30.86 -8.41
N THR A 392 -10.69 31.35 -7.32
CA THR A 392 -10.32 30.55 -6.16
C THR A 392 -10.85 31.29 -4.95
N GLY A 393 -11.69 30.63 -4.16
CA GLY A 393 -12.27 31.17 -2.94
C GLY A 393 -12.01 30.22 -1.79
N PHE A 394 -11.60 30.78 -0.66
CA PHE A 394 -11.45 30.07 0.59
C PHE A 394 -12.41 30.65 1.61
N TYR A 395 -13.31 29.82 2.12
CA TYR A 395 -14.39 30.17 3.03
C TYR A 395 -14.08 29.57 4.40
N GLU A 396 -13.89 30.44 5.39
CA GLU A 396 -13.67 30.07 6.78
C GLU A 396 -15.02 29.79 7.45
N ASN A 397 -15.14 28.64 8.11
CA ASN A 397 -16.31 28.30 8.91
C ASN A 397 -16.12 28.84 10.33
N THR A 398 -17.00 29.76 10.73
CA THR A 398 -16.89 30.44 12.03
C THR A 398 -17.66 29.74 13.16
N GLY A 399 -18.10 28.50 12.92
CA GLY A 399 -19.03 27.74 13.76
C GLY A 399 -20.48 28.26 13.76
N THR A 400 -20.74 29.40 13.10
CA THR A 400 -22.09 29.97 12.92
C THR A 400 -22.46 30.18 11.46
N GLY A 401 -21.54 29.89 10.54
CA GLY A 401 -21.67 30.10 9.11
C GLY A 401 -20.31 30.37 8.46
N PHE A 402 -20.33 30.50 7.14
CA PHE A 402 -19.13 30.66 6.32
C PHE A 402 -18.89 32.11 5.91
N ASP A 403 -17.65 32.56 6.09
CA ASP A 403 -17.16 33.86 5.64
C ASP A 403 -16.11 33.68 4.54
N LEU A 404 -16.20 34.46 3.46
CA LEU A 404 -15.14 34.49 2.44
C LEU A 404 -13.87 35.11 3.05
N PHE A 405 -12.88 34.26 3.34
CA PHE A 405 -11.62 34.64 3.95
C PHE A 405 -10.62 35.14 2.91
N TYR A 406 -10.51 34.44 1.78
CA TYR A 406 -9.61 34.79 0.68
C TYR A 406 -10.25 34.50 -0.66
N SER A 407 -10.03 35.40 -1.64
CA SER A 407 -10.30 35.08 -3.03
C SER A 407 -9.29 35.66 -4.00
N THR A 408 -9.14 34.96 -5.12
CA THR A 408 -8.49 35.47 -6.32
C THR A 408 -9.36 35.23 -7.53
N ASN A 409 -9.47 36.27 -8.34
CA ASN A 409 -10.10 36.21 -9.65
C ASN A 409 -9.04 36.62 -10.68
N SER A 410 -9.26 36.30 -11.96
CA SER A 410 -8.34 36.66 -13.06
C SER A 410 -7.92 38.14 -13.12
N ASN A 411 -8.60 39.04 -12.38
CA ASN A 411 -8.34 40.48 -12.36
C ASN A 411 -8.18 41.15 -10.98
N GLN A 412 -8.26 40.44 -9.85
CA GLN A 412 -8.11 41.04 -8.49
C GLN A 412 -7.84 39.98 -7.41
N SER A 413 -7.01 40.33 -6.42
CA SER A 413 -6.82 39.55 -5.19
C SER A 413 -7.33 40.35 -4.00
N ASP A 414 -8.36 39.88 -3.31
CA ASP A 414 -8.79 40.46 -2.04
C ASP A 414 -8.28 39.60 -0.89
N LYS A 415 -7.37 40.17 -0.09
CA LYS A 415 -6.85 39.57 1.14
C LYS A 415 -7.38 40.36 2.33
N ARG A 416 -8.16 39.73 3.22
CA ARG A 416 -8.26 40.23 4.60
C ARG A 416 -6.96 39.85 5.33
N LYS A 417 -6.33 40.84 5.97
CA LYS A 417 -5.20 40.58 6.87
C LYS A 417 -5.74 40.00 8.17
N VAL A 418 -5.31 38.80 8.52
CA VAL A 418 -5.47 38.25 9.87
C VAL A 418 -4.66 39.13 10.82
N GLY A 419 -5.32 39.74 11.81
CA GLY A 419 -4.66 40.39 12.92
C GLY A 419 -4.11 39.32 13.86
N GLY A 420 -2.81 39.35 14.12
CA GLY A 420 -2.14 38.38 15.00
C GLY A 420 -2.18 38.73 16.48
#